data_AF-A0A8B9BC38-F1
#
_entry.id   AF-A0A8B9BC38-F1
#
_cell.length_a   1.000
_cell.length_b   1.000
_cell.length_c   1.000
_cell.angle_alpha   90.00
_cell.angle_beta   90.00
_cell.angle_gamma   90.00
#
_symmetry.space_group_name_H-M   'P 1'
#
loop_
_entity.id
_entity.type
_entity.pdbx_description
1 polymer ?
#
loop_
_entity_poly.entity_id
_entity_poly.type
_entity_poly.pdbx_seq_one_letter_code
_entity_poly.pdbx_strand_id
1 'polypeptide(L)'
;MGLTDFGHMQVISRHVRELLGIEEPVFSRSIALPYRDNMGLFLEQKSRSGEKADALTFSQFVQEAGLEPYKLSVPEEQDISEPTSSQSP
;
A
#
# COMPACT_ATOMS: atom_id res chain seq x y z
N MET A 1 22.11 25.64 -10.03
CA MET A 1 21.23 24.91 -10.96
C MET A 1 20.61 23.77 -10.17
N GLY A 2 19.28 23.71 -10.10
CA GLY A 2 18.56 22.66 -9.38
C GLY A 2 17.43 22.10 -10.23
N LEU A 3 16.95 20.91 -9.88
CA LEU A 3 15.73 20.36 -10.43
C LEU A 3 14.55 21.21 -9.91
N THR A 4 14.08 22.14 -10.73
CA THR A 4 12.92 23.00 -10.44
C THR A 4 11.67 22.59 -11.20
N ASP A 5 11.84 21.74 -12.22
CA ASP A 5 10.74 21.25 -13.04
C ASP A 5 10.09 20.02 -12.41
N PHE A 6 8.77 20.06 -12.23
CA PHE A 6 8.00 18.97 -11.65
C PHE A 6 8.01 17.71 -12.53
N GLY A 7 8.00 17.86 -13.85
CA GLY A 7 8.05 16.73 -14.78
C GLY A 7 9.33 15.93 -14.62
N HIS A 8 10.46 16.60 -14.49
CA HIS A 8 11.73 15.94 -14.20
C HIS A 8 11.73 15.21 -12.84
N MET A 9 11.10 15.78 -11.81
CA MET A 9 10.96 15.11 -10.51
C MET A 9 10.19 13.79 -10.66
N GLN A 10 9.08 13.79 -11.40
CA GLN A 10 8.28 12.58 -11.63
C GLN A 10 9.06 11.48 -12.36
N VAL A 11 9.84 11.83 -13.38
CA VAL A 11 10.65 10.86 -14.15
C VAL A 11 11.69 10.19 -13.25
N ILE A 12 12.39 10.98 -12.43
CA ILE A 12 13.39 10.45 -11.49
C ILE A 12 12.73 9.51 -10.48
N SER A 13 11.60 9.93 -9.88
CA SER A 13 10.86 9.10 -8.93
C SER A 13 10.40 7.78 -9.53
N ARG A 14 9.93 7.78 -10.79
CA ARG A 14 9.54 6.56 -11.50
C ARG A 14 10.71 5.60 -11.65
N HIS A 15 11.86 6.07 -12.16
CA HIS A 15 13.02 5.21 -12.37
C HIS A 15 13.62 4.66 -11.07
N VAL A 16 13.59 5.46 -10.00
CA VAL A 16 14.02 4.98 -8.68
C VAL A 16 13.11 3.84 -8.19
N ARG A 17 11.79 3.94 -8.38
CA ARG A 17 10.86 2.85 -8.05
C ARG A 17 11.09 1.60 -8.88
N GLU A 18 11.28 1.74 -10.18
CA GLU A 18 11.59 0.62 -11.09
C GLU A 18 12.88 -0.09 -10.65
N LEU A 19 13.93 0.67 -10.32
CA LEU A 19 15.20 0.13 -9.81
C LEU A 19 15.06 -0.63 -8.49
N LEU A 20 14.17 -0.17 -7.60
CA LEU A 20 13.94 -0.76 -6.29
C LEU A 20 12.86 -1.85 -6.30
N GLY A 21 12.16 -2.07 -7.43
CA GLY A 21 11.03 -2.99 -7.51
C GLY A 21 9.83 -2.56 -6.66
N ILE A 22 9.63 -1.24 -6.48
CA ILE A 22 8.54 -0.68 -5.68
C ILE A 22 7.39 -0.30 -6.60
N GLU A 23 6.17 -0.68 -6.25
CA GLU A 23 4.97 -0.29 -7.00
C GLU A 23 4.68 1.21 -6.87
N GLU A 24 3.95 1.76 -7.84
CA GLU A 24 3.46 3.14 -7.77
C GLU A 24 2.52 3.27 -6.54
N PRO A 25 2.82 4.15 -5.58
CA PRO A 25 1.92 4.40 -4.46
C PRO A 25 0.61 5.00 -4.98
N VAL A 26 -0.49 4.32 -4.70
CA VAL A 26 -1.83 4.78 -5.03
C VAL A 26 -2.20 5.93 -4.08
N PHE A 27 -1.92 7.17 -4.49
CA PHE A 27 -2.30 8.38 -3.74
C PHE A 27 -3.79 8.73 -3.90
N SER A 28 -4.69 7.73 -3.82
CA SER A 28 -6.14 7.96 -3.82
C SER A 28 -6.64 8.53 -2.48
N ARG A 29 -5.80 8.48 -1.45
CA ARG A 29 -6.11 8.99 -0.12
C ARG A 29 -5.85 10.48 -0.03
N SER A 30 -6.88 11.23 0.37
CA SER A 30 -6.73 12.66 0.65
C SER A 30 -5.70 12.91 1.75
N ILE A 31 -4.81 13.88 1.53
CA ILE A 31 -3.84 14.37 2.51
C ILE A 31 -4.48 14.99 3.75
N ALA A 32 -5.78 15.33 3.68
CA ALA A 32 -6.54 15.82 4.82
C ALA A 32 -6.98 14.70 5.79
N LEU A 33 -6.87 13.42 5.38
CA LEU A 33 -7.18 12.30 6.25
C LEU A 33 -6.00 12.02 7.21
N PRO A 34 -6.25 11.73 8.50
CA PRO A 34 -5.21 11.50 9.51
C PRO A 34 -4.18 10.48 9.02
N TYR A 35 -2.90 10.74 9.26
CA TYR A 35 -1.79 10.17 8.48
C TYR A 35 -1.67 8.63 8.45
N ARG A 36 -2.35 7.89 9.33
CA ARG A 36 -2.04 6.47 9.54
C ARG A 36 -3.27 5.60 9.47
N ASP A 37 -3.24 4.69 8.51
CA ASP A 37 -4.02 3.47 8.53
C ASP A 37 -3.58 2.59 9.70
N ASN A 38 -4.39 1.59 10.04
CA ASN A 38 -4.12 0.71 11.17
C ASN A 38 -2.78 -0.01 11.00
N MET A 39 -2.38 -0.27 9.75
CA MET A 39 -1.07 -0.84 9.42
C MET A 39 0.08 0.13 9.74
N GLY A 40 -0.02 1.41 9.34
CA GLY A 40 0.97 2.42 9.66
C GLY A 40 1.15 2.61 11.17
N LEU A 41 0.05 2.64 11.94
CA LEU A 41 0.13 2.72 13.41
C LEU A 41 0.82 1.51 14.03
N PHE A 42 0.49 0.30 13.55
CA PHE A 42 1.12 -0.94 14.00
C PHE A 42 2.63 -0.95 13.70
N LEU A 43 3.03 -0.60 12.48
CA LEU A 43 4.44 -0.62 12.06
C LEU A 43 5.28 0.38 12.85
N GLU A 44 4.73 1.51 13.26
CA GLU A 44 5.43 2.44 14.15
C GLU A 44 5.70 1.85 15.52
N GLN A 45 4.71 1.14 16.08
CA GLN A 45 4.90 0.47 17.36
C GLN A 45 5.88 -0.70 17.25
N LYS A 46 5.87 -1.41 16.11
CA LYS A 46 6.77 -2.53 15.79
C LYS A 46 8.18 -2.12 15.34
N SER A 47 8.38 -0.87 14.93
CA SER A 47 9.68 -0.36 14.48
C SER A 47 10.75 -0.34 15.58
N ARG A 48 10.33 -0.39 16.85
CA ARG A 48 11.21 -0.41 18.02
C ARG A 48 11.84 -1.79 18.19
N SER A 49 13.07 -1.86 18.71
CA SER A 49 13.71 -3.14 19.03
C SER A 49 13.38 -3.60 20.46
N GLY A 50 13.29 -4.91 20.65
CA GLY A 50 13.13 -5.55 21.96
C GLY A 50 11.97 -6.55 22.01
N GLU A 51 11.96 -7.41 23.03
CA GLU A 51 11.04 -8.56 23.14
C GLU A 51 9.55 -8.18 22.99
N LYS A 52 9.16 -7.01 23.52
CA LYS A 52 7.77 -6.53 23.44
C LYS A 52 7.36 -6.13 22.02
N ALA A 53 8.27 -5.54 21.25
CA ALA A 53 8.00 -5.16 19.87
C ALA A 53 8.03 -6.38 18.94
N ASP A 54 8.92 -7.34 19.22
CA ASP A 54 8.99 -8.61 18.48
C ASP A 54 7.73 -9.46 18.69
N ALA A 55 7.21 -9.50 19.91
CA ALA A 55 5.98 -10.23 20.24
C ALA A 55 4.70 -9.56 19.72
N LEU A 56 4.76 -8.27 19.34
CA LEU A 56 3.58 -7.51 18.90
C LEU A 56 3.06 -8.05 17.56
N THR A 57 1.83 -8.55 17.59
CA THR A 57 1.11 -9.04 16.42
C THR A 57 0.02 -8.05 16.00
N PHE A 58 -0.23 -7.94 14.70
CA PHE A 58 -1.20 -7.00 14.15
C PHE A 58 -2.63 -7.22 14.69
N SER A 59 -3.05 -8.48 14.85
CA SER A 59 -4.37 -8.82 15.40
C SER A 59 -4.56 -8.32 16.84
N GLN A 60 -3.54 -8.49 17.69
CA GLN A 60 -3.55 -8.01 19.07
C GLN A 60 -3.61 -6.48 19.11
N PHE A 61 -2.81 -5.81 18.28
CA PHE A 61 -2.81 -4.36 18.17
C PHE A 61 -4.19 -3.80 17.79
N VAL A 62 -4.82 -4.39 16.77
CA VAL A 62 -6.16 -3.98 16.30
C VAL A 62 -7.21 -4.20 17.39
N GLN A 63 -7.16 -5.34 18.09
CA GLN A 63 -8.12 -5.67 19.16
C GLN A 63 -7.98 -4.76 20.37
N GLU A 64 -6.75 -4.49 20.84
CA GLU A 64 -6.51 -3.59 21.98
C GLU A 64 -6.86 -2.14 21.66
N ALA A 65 -6.58 -1.69 20.43
CA ALA A 65 -6.85 -0.33 20.00
C ALA A 65 -8.33 -0.09 19.62
N GLY A 66 -9.18 -1.13 19.61
CA GLY A 66 -10.58 -1.04 19.19
C GLY A 66 -10.73 -0.61 17.73
N LEU A 67 -9.76 -0.97 16.88
CA LEU A 67 -9.73 -0.60 15.47
C LEU A 67 -10.42 -1.67 14.62
N GLU A 68 -10.99 -1.27 13.49
CA GLU A 68 -11.48 -2.24 12.50
C GLU A 68 -10.29 -2.97 11.84
N PRO A 69 -10.34 -4.31 11.67
CA PRO A 69 -9.25 -5.03 11.01
C PRO A 69 -9.03 -4.51 9.60
N TYR A 70 -7.75 -4.33 9.22
CA TYR A 70 -7.39 -3.86 7.89
C TYR A 70 -7.98 -4.80 6.83
N LYS A 71 -8.95 -4.30 6.06
CA LYS A 71 -9.36 -4.95 4.82
C LYS A 71 -8.24 -4.74 3.82
N LEU A 72 -7.44 -5.80 3.60
CA LEU A 72 -6.76 -5.96 2.33
C LEU A 72 -7.84 -5.92 1.25
N SER A 73 -8.02 -4.77 0.59
CA SER A 73 -8.59 -4.78 -0.74
C SER A 73 -7.53 -5.40 -1.63
N VAL A 74 -7.45 -6.74 -1.60
CA VAL A 74 -6.81 -7.48 -2.68
C VAL A 74 -7.51 -6.96 -3.94
N PRO A 75 -6.79 -6.37 -4.91
CA PRO A 75 -7.40 -6.10 -6.20
C PRO A 75 -7.93 -7.46 -6.66
N GLU A 76 -9.25 -7.58 -6.78
CA GLU A 76 -9.84 -8.75 -7.41
C GLU A 76 -9.09 -8.91 -8.74
N GLU A 77 -8.36 -10.03 -8.89
CA GLU A 77 -7.87 -10.45 -10.19
C GLU A 77 -9.09 -10.45 -11.10
N GLN A 78 -9.13 -9.48 -12.02
CA GLN A 78 -10.17 -9.41 -13.01
C GLN A 78 -10.05 -10.70 -13.81
N ASP A 79 -10.97 -11.63 -13.54
CA ASP A 79 -11.26 -12.80 -14.33
C ASP A 79 -11.47 -12.34 -15.76
N ILE A 80 -10.41 -12.43 -16.57
CA ILE A 80 -10.47 -12.23 -18.02
C ILE A 80 -11.21 -13.44 -18.56
N SER A 81 -12.54 -13.37 -18.44
CA SER A 81 -13.46 -14.30 -19.06
C SER A 81 -13.23 -14.29 -20.57
N GLU A 82 -12.93 -15.47 -21.10
CA GLU A 82 -12.74 -15.76 -22.52
C GLU A 82 -13.90 -15.19 -23.35
N PRO A 83 -13.63 -14.51 -24.49
CA PRO A 83 -14.70 -14.24 -25.44
C PRO A 83 -15.11 -15.56 -26.08
N THR A 84 -16.29 -16.03 -25.68
CA THR A 84 -17.04 -17.08 -26.35
C THR A 84 -17.17 -16.74 -27.83
N SER A 85 -16.34 -17.36 -28.67
CA SER A 85 -16.51 -17.31 -30.12
C SER A 85 -17.71 -18.19 -30.47
N SER A 86 -18.81 -17.53 -30.79
CA SER A 86 -20.06 -18.10 -31.26
C SER A 86 -19.81 -19.03 -32.44
N GLN A 87 -19.92 -20.33 -32.18
CA GLN A 87 -20.14 -21.36 -33.19
C GLN A 87 -21.63 -21.42 -33.49
N SER A 88 -22.03 -21.28 -34.77
CA SER A 88 -23.19 -21.90 -35.44
C SER A 88 -23.47 -21.22 -36.78
N PRO A 89 -24.12 -21.89 -37.74
CA PRO A 89 -23.88 -23.23 -38.29
C PRO A 89 -23.41 -23.19 -39.77
#